data_AF-A0A430HJW5-F1
#
_entry.id   AF-A0A430HJW5-F1
#
_cell.length_a   1.000
_cell.length_b   1.000
_cell.length_c   1.000
_cell.angle_alpha   90.00
_cell.angle_beta   90.00
_cell.angle_gamma   90.00
#
_symmetry.space_group_name_H-M   'P 1'
#
loop_
_entity.id
_entity.type
_entity.pdbx_description
1 polymer ?
#
loop_
_entity_poly.entity_id
_entity_poly.type
_entity_poly.pdbx_seq_one_letter_code
_entity_poly.pdbx_strand_id
1 'polypeptide(L)'
;MSDDKFDQAAFKIFRMTHEDELKWVSKPLPRTLAPGSDSLFPVYFETTYQGRRLGLFQERSWPPSREARMAGLDGAGDAWRTAARLVLIGEHDEIMFVFPPSRQINGLLDAVRYKDANVGEFLDELLKSEPVDVK
;
A
#
# COMPACT_ATOMS: atom_id res chain seq x y z
N MET A 1 -18.06 0.10 17.03
CA MET A 1 -17.01 0.24 18.07
C MET A 1 -15.73 -0.55 17.75
N SER A 2 -15.72 -1.49 16.80
CA SER A 2 -14.52 -2.26 16.40
C SER A 2 -13.53 -1.49 15.49
N ASP A 3 -14.06 -0.62 14.62
CA ASP A 3 -13.28 0.01 13.55
C ASP A 3 -12.23 1.00 14.09
N ASP A 4 -12.55 1.62 15.21
CA ASP A 4 -11.70 2.61 15.88
C ASP A 4 -10.34 2.01 16.33
N LYS A 5 -10.32 0.75 16.79
CA LYS A 5 -9.05 0.12 17.21
C LYS A 5 -8.12 -0.17 16.04
N PHE A 6 -8.66 -0.57 14.90
CA PHE A 6 -7.86 -0.84 13.70
C PHE A 6 -7.33 0.46 13.10
N ASP A 7 -8.15 1.51 13.08
CA ASP A 7 -7.73 2.84 12.62
C ASP A 7 -6.67 3.45 13.54
N GLN A 8 -6.82 3.33 14.86
CA GLN A 8 -5.80 3.74 15.83
C GLN A 8 -4.48 2.98 15.64
N ALA A 9 -4.56 1.67 15.40
CA ALA A 9 -3.37 0.86 15.13
C ALA A 9 -2.68 1.29 13.82
N ALA A 10 -3.45 1.47 12.73
CA ALA A 10 -2.94 1.94 11.46
C ALA A 10 -2.33 3.34 11.57
N PHE A 11 -2.98 4.24 12.32
CA PHE A 11 -2.46 5.59 12.59
C PHE A 11 -1.17 5.56 13.40
N LYS A 12 -1.06 4.68 14.39
CA LYS A 12 0.19 4.51 15.15
C LYS A 12 1.33 4.02 14.26
N ILE A 13 1.07 3.01 13.41
CA ILE A 13 2.06 2.51 12.44
C ILE A 13 2.46 3.61 11.46
N PHE A 14 1.51 4.39 10.96
CA PHE A 14 1.75 5.56 10.11
C PHE A 14 2.69 6.56 10.78
N ARG A 15 2.40 6.94 12.03
CA ARG A 15 3.22 7.88 12.78
C ARG A 15 4.65 7.36 12.99
N MET A 16 4.80 6.11 13.41
CA MET A 16 6.12 5.47 13.58
C MET A 16 6.90 5.40 12.26
N THR A 17 6.20 5.19 11.14
CA THR A 17 6.83 5.21 9.81
C THR A 17 7.29 6.61 9.44
N HIS A 18 6.50 7.64 9.75
CA HIS A 18 6.86 9.02 9.50
C HIS A 18 8.06 9.48 10.36
N GLU A 19 8.11 9.07 11.63
CA GLU A 19 9.17 9.39 12.60
C GLU A 19 10.44 8.50 12.45
N ASP A 20 10.51 7.66 11.41
CA ASP A 20 11.63 6.73 11.13
C ASP A 20 11.88 5.66 12.21
N GLU A 21 10.94 5.47 13.12
CA GLU A 21 10.94 4.39 14.12
C GLU A 21 10.61 3.03 13.49
N LEU A 22 9.88 3.03 12.37
CA LEU A 22 9.52 1.82 11.64
C LEU A 22 9.98 1.93 10.17
N LYS A 23 10.95 1.09 9.81
CA LYS A 23 11.51 1.05 8.45
C LYS A 23 10.84 -0.04 7.63
N TRP A 24 10.50 0.30 6.40
CA TRP A 24 9.89 -0.59 5.43
C TRP A 24 10.94 -0.99 4.38
N VAL A 25 10.85 -2.23 3.91
CA VAL A 25 11.74 -2.76 2.89
C VAL A 25 10.90 -3.23 1.71
N SER A 26 11.20 -2.70 0.52
CA SER A 26 10.61 -3.19 -0.73
C SER A 26 11.03 -4.64 -0.98
N LYS A 27 10.05 -5.50 -1.23
CA LYS A 27 10.26 -6.94 -1.44
C LYS A 27 9.40 -7.43 -2.61
N PRO A 28 9.81 -8.53 -3.27
CA PRO A 28 8.92 -9.24 -4.17
C PRO A 28 7.70 -9.74 -3.39
N LEU A 29 6.54 -9.74 -4.05
CA LEU A 29 5.30 -10.23 -3.45
C LEU A 29 5.45 -11.70 -3.02
N PRO A 30 5.05 -12.07 -1.78
CA PRO A 30 5.01 -13.46 -1.35
C PRO A 30 4.22 -14.31 -2.33
N ARG A 31 4.69 -15.53 -2.62
CA ARG A 31 4.01 -16.45 -3.55
C ARG A 31 2.59 -16.79 -3.10
N THR A 32 2.33 -16.73 -1.80
CA THR A 32 1.02 -16.91 -1.16
C THR A 32 0.03 -15.79 -1.49
N LEU A 33 0.53 -14.58 -1.77
CA LEU A 33 -0.25 -13.43 -2.25
C LEU A 33 -0.43 -13.45 -3.78
N ALA A 34 0.34 -14.27 -4.49
CA ALA A 34 0.27 -14.43 -5.94
C ALA A 34 -0.33 -15.80 -6.31
N PRO A 35 -1.66 -15.97 -6.31
CA PRO A 35 -2.23 -16.67 -7.47
C PRO A 35 -3.70 -16.34 -7.83
N GLY A 36 -3.96 -16.21 -9.14
CA GLY A 36 -5.19 -16.71 -9.77
C GLY A 36 -6.39 -15.75 -9.93
N SER A 37 -6.33 -14.52 -9.42
CA SER A 37 -7.40 -13.53 -9.58
C SER A 37 -6.97 -12.38 -10.49
N ASP A 38 -7.93 -11.63 -11.03
CA ASP A 38 -7.74 -10.40 -11.83
C ASP A 38 -7.15 -9.24 -11.00
N SER A 39 -6.22 -9.54 -10.09
CA SER A 39 -5.62 -8.61 -9.15
C SER A 39 -4.12 -8.45 -9.43
N LEU A 40 -3.69 -7.20 -9.56
CA LEU A 40 -2.29 -6.83 -9.70
C LEU A 40 -1.80 -6.20 -8.41
N PHE A 41 -0.56 -6.54 -8.02
CA PHE A 41 0.09 -6.01 -6.83
C PHE A 41 1.38 -5.27 -7.22
N PRO A 42 1.30 -3.98 -7.61
CA PRO A 42 2.43 -3.27 -8.19
C PRO A 42 3.61 -3.06 -7.25
N VAL A 43 3.34 -3.02 -5.94
CA VAL A 43 4.36 -2.77 -4.91
C VAL A 43 4.03 -3.58 -3.67
N TYR A 44 5.07 -4.02 -2.98
CA TYR A 44 4.96 -4.73 -1.71
C TYR A 44 6.12 -4.33 -0.80
N PHE A 45 5.78 -3.98 0.44
CA PHE A 45 6.71 -3.56 1.47
C PHE A 45 6.53 -4.42 2.71
N GLU A 46 7.62 -4.74 3.39
CA GLU A 46 7.59 -5.42 4.68
C GLU A 46 8.27 -4.62 5.78
N THR A 47 7.79 -4.80 7.00
CA THR A 47 8.48 -4.35 8.21
C THR A 47 8.27 -5.35 9.35
N THR A 48 9.01 -5.16 10.45
CA THR A 48 8.86 -5.94 11.68
C THR A 48 8.56 -5.02 12.84
N TYR A 49 7.42 -5.23 13.50
CA TYR A 49 7.01 -4.50 14.68
C TYR A 49 6.81 -5.47 15.84
N GLN A 50 7.56 -5.31 16.93
CA GLN A 50 7.49 -6.18 18.12
C GLN A 50 7.58 -7.69 17.79
N GLY A 51 8.49 -8.05 16.88
CA GLY A 51 8.69 -9.44 16.44
C GLY A 51 7.62 -9.96 15.48
N ARG A 52 6.63 -9.15 15.12
CA ARG A 52 5.60 -9.51 14.13
C ARG A 52 5.89 -8.87 12.78
N ARG A 53 5.77 -9.66 11.72
CA ARG A 53 5.94 -9.19 10.35
C ARG A 53 4.66 -8.54 9.84
N LEU A 54 4.80 -7.38 9.24
CA LEU A 54 3.73 -6.63 8.60
C LEU A 54 4.04 -6.50 7.11
N GLY A 55 3.01 -6.69 6.28
CA GLY A 55 3.07 -6.47 4.85
C GLY A 55 2.17 -5.32 4.44
N LEU A 56 2.63 -4.48 3.51
CA LEU A 56 1.87 -3.36 2.98
C LEU A 56 1.98 -3.36 1.46
N PHE A 57 0.84 -3.38 0.77
CA PHE A 57 0.81 -3.40 -0.69
C PHE A 57 -0.37 -2.65 -1.28
N GLN A 58 -0.25 -2.32 -2.56
CA GLN A 58 -1.37 -1.86 -3.37
C GLN A 58 -2.02 -3.06 -4.05
N GLU A 59 -3.32 -3.23 -3.85
CA GLU A 59 -4.15 -4.15 -4.60
C GLU A 59 -4.86 -3.37 -5.72
N ARG A 60 -4.67 -3.79 -6.97
CA ARG A 60 -5.48 -3.35 -8.12
C ARG A 60 -6.41 -4.48 -8.49
N SER A 61 -7.71 -4.31 -8.38
CA SER A 61 -8.70 -5.33 -8.75
C SER A 61 -9.62 -4.83 -9.86
N TRP A 62 -9.99 -5.73 -10.77
CA TRP A 62 -11.07 -5.48 -11.72
C TRP A 62 -12.41 -5.81 -11.03
N PRO A 63 -13.45 -4.95 -11.11
CA PRO A 63 -14.75 -5.30 -10.56
C PRO A 63 -15.33 -6.53 -11.28
N PRO A 64 -15.92 -7.51 -10.56
CA PRO A 64 -16.47 -8.71 -11.18
C PRO A 64 -17.59 -8.33 -12.17
N SER A 65 -17.41 -8.73 -13.43
CA SER A 65 -18.21 -8.31 -14.57
C SER A 65 -19.30 -9.33 -14.90
N ARG A 66 -20.50 -9.20 -14.31
CA ARG A 66 -21.72 -9.67 -14.98
C ARG A 66 -23.03 -9.10 -14.41
N GLU A 67 -23.20 -9.08 -13.11
CA GLU A 67 -24.46 -8.62 -12.50
C GLU A 67 -24.57 -7.09 -12.43
N ALA A 68 -23.45 -6.37 -12.30
CA ALA A 68 -23.42 -4.91 -12.25
C ALA A 68 -23.87 -4.25 -13.58
N ARG A 69 -23.65 -4.92 -14.72
CA ARG A 69 -24.12 -4.46 -16.04
C ARG A 69 -25.63 -4.65 -16.22
N MET A 70 -26.25 -5.63 -15.56
CA MET A 70 -27.70 -5.87 -15.67
C MET A 70 -28.54 -4.87 -14.86
N ALA A 71 -27.92 -4.07 -13.98
CA ALA A 71 -28.60 -3.10 -13.14
C ALA A 71 -28.76 -1.70 -13.76
N GLY A 72 -28.41 -1.51 -15.05
CA GLY A 72 -28.64 -0.25 -15.77
C GLY A 72 -27.83 0.95 -15.27
N LEU A 73 -26.73 0.71 -14.55
CA LEU A 73 -25.77 1.76 -14.18
C LEU A 73 -24.81 2.01 -15.35
N ASP A 74 -25.32 2.58 -16.43
CA ASP A 74 -24.49 3.07 -17.52
C ASP A 74 -23.72 4.31 -17.04
N GLY A 75 -22.41 4.14 -16.82
CA GLY A 75 -21.49 5.27 -16.62
C GLY A 75 -20.44 5.11 -15.52
N ALA A 76 -20.49 4.07 -14.68
CA ALA A 76 -19.53 3.90 -13.59
C ALA A 76 -18.94 2.48 -13.56
N GLY A 77 -17.81 2.29 -14.24
CA GLY A 77 -16.75 1.46 -13.67
C GLY A 77 -16.15 0.34 -14.51
N ASP A 78 -15.75 0.60 -15.75
CA ASP A 78 -14.66 -0.15 -16.42
C ASP A 78 -13.28 0.41 -15.99
N ALA A 79 -13.13 0.70 -14.70
CA ALA A 79 -11.90 1.25 -14.15
C ALA A 79 -11.36 0.33 -13.06
N TRP A 80 -10.06 0.05 -13.14
CA TRP A 80 -9.31 -0.64 -12.09
C TRP A 80 -9.55 0.03 -10.74
N ARG A 81 -9.96 -0.76 -9.74
CA ARG A 81 -10.04 -0.29 -8.36
C ARG A 81 -8.70 -0.47 -7.68
N THR A 82 -8.22 0.58 -7.03
CA THR A 82 -6.98 0.58 -6.26
C THR A 82 -7.25 0.75 -4.78
N ALA A 83 -6.65 -0.10 -3.95
CA ALA A 83 -6.70 0.01 -2.50
C ALA A 83 -5.37 -0.39 -1.87
N ALA A 84 -4.95 0.30 -0.81
CA ALA A 84 -3.85 -0.16 0.02
C ALA A 84 -4.33 -1.25 1.00
N ARG A 85 -3.49 -2.26 1.22
CA ARG A 85 -3.74 -3.37 2.14
C ARG A 85 -2.59 -3.50 3.11
N LEU A 86 -2.93 -3.54 4.39
CA LEU A 86 -2.01 -3.86 5.48
C LEU A 86 -2.34 -5.27 5.97
N VAL A 87 -1.33 -6.11 6.15
CA VAL A 87 -1.48 -7.51 6.56
C VAL A 87 -0.50 -7.89 7.66
N LEU A 88 -0.89 -8.83 8.51
CA LEU A 88 0.03 -9.58 9.37
C LEU A 88 0.50 -10.82 8.62
N ILE A 89 1.81 -11.05 8.63
CA ILE A 89 2.46 -12.18 7.95
C ILE A 89 2.94 -13.16 9.01
N GLY A 90 2.68 -14.44 8.77
CA GLY A 90 3.17 -15.54 9.61
C GLY A 90 4.64 -15.87 9.36
N GLU A 91 5.09 -16.94 9.98
CA GLU A 91 6.49 -17.40 9.89
C GLU A 91 6.81 -18.03 8.53
N HIS A 92 5.79 -18.54 7.81
CA HIS A 92 5.92 -19.23 6.53
C HIS A 92 5.41 -18.39 5.34
N ASP A 93 5.50 -17.05 5.45
CA ASP A 93 5.03 -16.08 4.45
C ASP A 93 3.52 -16.15 4.14
N GLU A 94 2.72 -16.75 5.02
CA GLU A 94 1.28 -16.79 4.94
C GLU A 94 0.64 -15.49 5.48
N ILE A 95 -0.47 -15.06 4.88
CA ILE A 95 -1.26 -13.95 5.42
C ILE A 95 -2.07 -14.49 6.59
N MET A 96 -1.75 -14.01 7.79
CA MET A 96 -2.48 -14.38 9.01
C MET A 96 -3.70 -13.49 9.23
N PHE A 97 -3.63 -12.23 8.79
CA PHE A 97 -4.71 -11.27 8.97
C PHE A 97 -4.61 -10.13 7.96
N VAL A 98 -5.76 -9.64 7.48
CA VAL A 98 -5.85 -8.45 6.64
C VAL A 98 -6.58 -7.36 7.42
N PHE A 99 -5.95 -6.20 7.57
CA PHE A 99 -6.59 -5.07 8.24
C PHE A 99 -7.77 -4.55 7.41
N PRO A 100 -8.86 -4.09 8.05
CA PRO A 100 -9.93 -3.38 7.36
C PRO A 100 -9.37 -2.19 6.58
N PRO A 101 -9.87 -1.92 5.36
CA PRO A 101 -9.40 -0.80 4.56
C PRO A 101 -9.73 0.52 5.27
N SER A 102 -8.75 1.43 5.34
CA SER A 102 -8.94 2.75 5.94
C SER A 102 -8.10 3.81 5.23
N ARG A 103 -8.43 5.09 5.47
CA ARG A 103 -7.67 6.23 4.91
C ARG A 103 -6.24 6.24 5.42
N GLN A 104 -6.02 5.79 6.65
CA GLN A 104 -4.74 5.71 7.33
C GLN A 104 -3.82 4.69 6.64
N ILE A 105 -4.36 3.56 6.17
CA ILE A 105 -3.58 2.55 5.43
C ILE A 105 -3.16 3.09 4.06
N ASN A 106 -4.02 3.84 3.37
CA ASN A 106 -3.64 4.51 2.12
C ASN A 106 -2.53 5.55 2.36
N GLY A 107 -2.69 6.41 3.37
CA GLY A 107 -1.66 7.38 3.73
C GLY A 107 -0.34 6.74 4.15
N LEU A 108 -0.38 5.59 4.83
CA LEU A 108 0.79 4.79 5.15
C LEU A 108 1.50 4.30 3.89
N LEU A 109 0.78 3.75 2.92
CA LEU A 109 1.39 3.32 1.66
C LEU A 109 2.05 4.48 0.91
N ASP A 110 1.40 5.64 0.85
CA ASP A 110 1.95 6.82 0.19
C ASP A 110 3.21 7.32 0.90
N ALA A 111 3.21 7.36 2.23
CA ALA A 111 4.38 7.73 3.03
C ALA A 111 5.55 6.76 2.83
N VAL A 112 5.29 5.45 2.83
CA VAL A 112 6.31 4.42 2.57
C VAL A 112 6.90 4.59 1.18
N ARG A 113 6.08 4.80 0.15
CA ARG A 113 6.54 5.04 -1.23
C ARG A 113 7.38 6.29 -1.36
N TYR A 114 6.95 7.39 -0.73
CA TYR A 114 7.68 8.65 -0.74
C TYR A 114 9.09 8.47 -0.18
N LYS A 115 9.20 7.73 0.93
CA LYS A 115 10.48 7.42 1.57
C LYS A 115 11.33 6.43 0.76
N ASP A 116 10.75 5.34 0.29
CA ASP A 116 11.44 4.31 -0.49
C ASP A 116 11.98 4.85 -1.82
N ALA A 117 11.21 5.69 -2.51
CA ALA A 117 11.63 6.36 -3.74
C ALA A 117 12.55 7.57 -3.50
N ASN A 118 12.91 7.85 -2.24
CA ASN A 118 13.77 8.95 -1.82
C ASN A 118 13.37 10.32 -2.41
N VAL A 119 12.07 10.58 -2.45
CA VAL A 119 11.51 11.76 -3.13
C VAL A 119 12.00 13.06 -2.51
N GLY A 120 12.22 13.08 -1.19
CA GLY A 120 12.73 14.27 -0.49
C GLY A 120 14.12 14.69 -0.97
N GLU A 121 15.07 13.75 -1.01
CA GLU A 121 16.42 14.03 -1.51
C GLU A 121 16.40 14.44 -2.99
N PHE A 122 15.62 13.74 -3.81
CA PHE A 122 15.43 14.10 -5.22
C PHE A 122 14.92 15.54 -5.39
N LEU A 123 13.92 15.95 -4.61
CA LEU A 123 13.38 17.32 -4.68
C LEU A 123 14.40 18.35 -4.20
N ASP A 124 15.14 18.07 -3.13
CA ASP A 124 16.19 18.95 -2.63
C ASP A 124 17.31 19.13 -3.64
N GLU A 125 17.71 18.07 -4.34
CA GLU A 125 18.69 18.13 -5.44
C GLU A 125 18.15 18.94 -6.62
N LEU A 126 16.90 18.68 -7.02
CA LEU A 126 16.25 19.38 -8.13
C LEU A 126 16.18 20.90 -7.89
N LEU A 127 15.83 21.31 -6.68
CA LEU A 127 15.72 22.73 -6.30
C LEU A 127 17.09 23.42 -6.16
N LYS A 128 18.16 22.66 -5.89
CA LYS A 128 19.53 23.18 -5.85
C LYS A 128 20.19 23.22 -7.24
N SER A 129 19.68 22.46 -8.20
CA SER A 129 20.23 22.42 -9.55
C SER A 129 19.85 23.67 -10.34
N GLU A 130 20.83 24.31 -10.99
CA GLU A 130 20.56 25.34 -11.99
C GLU A 130 20.01 24.66 -13.26
N PRO A 131 19.05 25.29 -13.99
CA PRO A 131 18.54 24.73 -15.21
C PRO A 131 19.69 24.56 -16.22
N VAL A 132 19.87 23.32 -16.70
CA VAL A 132 20.85 23.05 -17.75
C VAL A 132 20.36 23.74 -19.01
N ASP A 133 21.08 24.78 -19.45
CA ASP A 133 20.89 25.38 -20.77
C ASP A 133 21.17 24.30 -21.82
N VAL A 134 20.11 23.70 -22.35
CA VAL A 134 20.20 22.79 -23.50
C VAL A 134 20.46 23.68 -24.73
N LYS A 135 21.74 23.79 -25.11
CA LYS A 135 22.16 24.41 -26.37
C LYS A 135 21.87 23.51 -27.58
#